data_AF-A0A8S3EUP2-F1
#
_entry.id   AF-A0A8S3EUP2-F1
#
_cell.length_a   1.000
_cell.length_b   1.000
_cell.length_c   1.000
_cell.angle_alpha   90.00
_cell.angle_beta   90.00
_cell.angle_gamma   90.00
#
_symmetry.space_group_name_H-M   'P 1'
#
loop_
_entity.id
_entity.type
_entity.pdbx_description
1 polymer ?
#
loop_
_entity_poly.entity_id
_entity_poly.type
_entity_poly.pdbx_seq_one_letter_code
_entity_poly.pdbx_strand_id
1 'polypeptide(L)'
;IFFKVQNYQKRSIALTLGANVLEHLPSTFLESNEIHHLIVFLSAKMSDHHILLQPSVQLFRILAKQAAICDNDCLLIIKAIFSDVYVQSFPQASRYNVYVIFLHFLLYRLDVVQQVGSDFVCNFIQAMDGERDPRNLVLCFQCLQYMTKHLEIEPYKEELFEVVACYFPMEYKPSIIQHNNVPN
;
A
#
# COMPACT_ATOMS: atom_id res chain seq x y z
N ILE A 1 20.52 -20.28 22.44
CA ILE A 1 20.23 -20.35 20.99
C ILE A 1 19.21 -21.48 20.73
N PHE A 2 18.02 -21.46 21.37
CA PHE A 2 17.10 -22.63 21.30
C PHE A 2 15.59 -22.33 21.46
N PHE A 3 15.09 -21.11 21.19
CA PHE A 3 13.64 -20.81 21.32
C PHE A 3 12.97 -20.02 20.18
N LYS A 4 13.61 -19.84 19.01
CA LYS A 4 12.90 -19.29 17.83
C LYS A 4 12.35 -20.43 16.97
N VAL A 5 11.35 -21.15 17.49
CA VAL A 5 10.45 -21.89 16.60
C VAL A 5 9.68 -20.85 15.80
N GLN A 6 10.11 -20.60 14.57
CA GLN A 6 9.46 -19.67 13.64
C GLN A 6 8.12 -20.24 13.18
N ASN A 7 7.08 -20.10 14.00
CA ASN A 7 5.72 -20.31 13.51
C ASN A 7 5.24 -18.99 12.86
N TYR A 8 5.62 -18.79 11.60
CA TYR A 8 5.25 -17.59 10.85
C TYR A 8 3.73 -17.45 10.67
N GLN A 9 2.97 -18.55 10.67
CA GLN A 9 1.51 -18.51 10.64
C GLN A 9 0.96 -17.84 11.91
N LYS A 10 1.43 -18.24 13.10
CA LYS A 10 1.04 -17.60 14.37
C LYS A 10 1.40 -16.10 14.37
N ARG A 11 2.55 -15.73 13.82
CA ARG A 11 2.95 -14.32 13.69
C ARG A 11 2.03 -13.55 12.73
N SER A 12 1.71 -14.13 11.58
CA SER A 12 0.79 -13.55 10.61
C SER A 12 -0.61 -13.32 11.23
N ILE A 13 -1.12 -14.30 11.98
CA ILE A 13 -2.37 -14.18 12.74
C ILE A 13 -2.28 -13.06 13.78
N ALA A 14 -1.18 -12.98 14.54
CA ALA A 14 -0.99 -11.94 15.55
C ALA A 14 -0.96 -10.53 14.93
N LEU A 15 -0.26 -10.34 13.81
CA LEU A 15 -0.24 -9.07 13.09
C LEU A 15 -1.61 -8.70 12.54
N THR A 16 -2.33 -9.68 11.98
CA THR A 16 -3.70 -9.48 11.46
C THR A 16 -4.66 -9.07 12.58
N LEU A 17 -4.57 -9.72 13.74
CA LEU A 17 -5.36 -9.35 14.92
C LEU A 17 -5.01 -7.93 15.38
N GLY A 18 -3.73 -7.58 15.45
CA GLY A 18 -3.28 -6.23 15.77
C GLY A 18 -3.83 -5.19 14.79
N ALA A 19 -3.83 -5.49 13.49
CA ALA A 19 -4.41 -4.63 12.46
C ALA A 19 -5.90 -4.41 12.71
N ASN A 20 -6.65 -5.48 12.95
CA ASN A 20 -8.09 -5.40 13.22
C ASN A 20 -8.40 -4.58 14.48
N VAL A 21 -7.58 -4.69 15.53
CA VAL A 21 -7.74 -3.87 16.73
C VAL A 21 -7.46 -2.40 16.42
N LEU A 22 -6.31 -2.09 15.81
CA LEU A 22 -5.92 -0.70 15.52
C LEU A 22 -6.86 0.00 14.54
N GLU A 23 -7.47 -0.72 13.59
CA GLU A 23 -8.45 -0.15 12.64
C GLU A 23 -9.67 0.45 13.34
N HIS A 24 -10.05 -0.07 14.52
CA HIS A 24 -11.21 0.41 15.27
C HIS A 24 -10.87 1.47 16.33
N LEU A 25 -9.59 1.83 16.46
CA LEU A 25 -9.14 2.87 17.38
C LEU A 25 -9.12 4.24 16.69
N PRO A 26 -9.35 5.33 17.44
CA PRO A 26 -9.20 6.68 16.90
C PRO A 26 -7.80 6.91 16.33
N SER A 27 -7.68 7.75 15.29
CA SER A 27 -6.37 8.11 14.70
C SER A 27 -5.45 8.90 15.64
N THR A 28 -5.96 9.32 16.80
CA THR A 28 -5.22 10.00 17.87
C THR A 28 -4.85 9.06 19.03
N PHE A 29 -5.16 7.77 18.92
CA PHE A 29 -4.96 6.83 20.01
C PHE A 29 -3.47 6.54 20.27
N LEU A 30 -2.68 6.41 19.21
CA LEU A 30 -1.25 6.12 19.31
C LEU A 30 -0.43 7.40 19.40
N GLU A 31 0.56 7.39 20.30
CA GLU A 31 1.56 8.45 20.40
C GLU A 31 2.66 8.29 19.34
N SER A 32 3.36 9.39 19.02
CA SER A 32 4.41 9.40 17.99
C SER A 32 5.50 8.33 18.21
N ASN A 33 5.92 8.12 19.47
CA ASN A 33 6.90 7.07 19.79
C ASN A 33 6.35 5.67 19.52
N GLU A 34 5.08 5.39 19.84
CA GLU A 34 4.47 4.08 19.61
C GLU A 34 4.33 3.80 18.11
N ILE A 35 3.91 4.81 17.34
CA ILE A 35 3.84 4.76 15.87
C ILE A 35 5.22 4.42 15.30
N HIS A 36 6.26 5.15 15.73
CA HIS A 36 7.63 4.93 15.27
C HIS A 36 8.11 3.50 15.52
N HIS A 37 7.95 3.00 16.75
CA HIS A 37 8.37 1.63 17.10
C HIS A 37 7.62 0.56 16.29
N LEU A 38 6.31 0.75 16.07
CA LEU A 38 5.52 -0.15 15.24
C LEU A 38 6.01 -0.14 13.79
N ILE A 39 6.28 1.03 13.22
CA ILE A 39 6.77 1.15 11.83
C ILE A 39 8.14 0.48 11.69
N VAL A 40 9.09 0.78 12.58
CA VAL A 40 10.43 0.15 12.57
C VAL A 40 10.31 -1.37 12.70
N PHE A 41 9.47 -1.86 13.61
CA PHE A 41 9.22 -3.28 13.78
C PHE A 41 8.67 -3.92 12.51
N LEU A 42 7.65 -3.31 11.89
CA LEU A 42 7.01 -3.82 10.67
C LEU A 42 7.94 -3.77 9.47
N SER A 43 8.74 -2.71 9.31
CA SER A 43 9.76 -2.65 8.25
C SER A 43 10.75 -3.81 8.38
N ALA A 44 11.17 -4.16 9.59
CA ALA A 44 11.98 -5.35 9.83
C ALA A 44 11.24 -6.70 9.65
N LYS A 45 9.90 -6.71 9.53
CA LYS A 45 9.12 -7.89 9.14
C LYS A 45 8.99 -8.02 7.63
N MET A 46 9.09 -6.92 6.88
CA MET A 46 8.99 -6.94 5.41
C MET A 46 10.08 -7.82 4.79
N SER A 47 11.31 -7.75 5.31
CA SER A 47 12.43 -8.59 4.82
C SER A 47 12.55 -9.96 5.49
N ASP A 48 11.63 -10.36 6.38
CA ASP A 48 11.73 -11.60 7.19
C ASP A 48 11.13 -12.82 6.46
N HIS A 49 9.84 -12.76 6.11
CA HIS A 49 9.14 -13.86 5.45
C HIS A 49 7.87 -13.41 4.72
N HIS A 50 7.62 -13.96 3.52
CA HIS A 50 6.52 -13.54 2.62
C HIS A 50 5.12 -13.52 3.27
N ILE A 51 4.82 -14.48 4.16
CA ILE A 51 3.52 -14.56 4.87
C ILE A 51 3.26 -13.37 5.82
N LEU A 52 4.29 -12.59 6.15
CA LEU A 52 4.18 -11.41 7.01
C LEU A 52 3.95 -10.13 6.20
N LEU A 53 4.16 -10.15 4.88
CA LEU A 53 4.05 -8.96 4.02
C LEU A 53 2.65 -8.37 4.03
N GLN A 54 1.63 -9.20 3.76
CA GLN A 54 0.23 -8.76 3.66
C GLN A 54 -0.29 -8.10 4.95
N PRO A 55 -0.17 -8.71 6.15
CA PRO A 55 -0.62 -8.05 7.38
C PRO A 55 0.25 -6.84 7.74
N SER A 56 1.54 -6.82 7.38
CA SER A 56 2.39 -5.64 7.61
C SER A 56 1.96 -4.44 6.77
N VAL A 57 1.61 -4.66 5.50
CA VAL A 57 1.06 -3.63 4.62
C VAL A 57 -0.31 -3.13 5.09
N GLN A 58 -1.15 -4.03 5.62
CA GLN A 58 -2.41 -3.60 6.26
C GLN A 58 -2.15 -2.68 7.45
N LEU A 59 -1.20 -3.02 8.33
CA LEU A 59 -0.82 -2.18 9.47
C LEU A 59 -0.21 -0.85 9.03
N PHE A 60 0.66 -0.83 8.01
CA PHE A 60 1.19 0.41 7.45
C PHE A 60 0.08 1.33 6.96
N ARG A 61 -0.98 0.80 6.33
CA ARG A 61 -2.13 1.62 5.93
C ARG A 61 -2.81 2.30 7.11
N ILE A 62 -2.94 1.61 8.24
CA ILE A 62 -3.55 2.16 9.46
C ILE A 62 -2.63 3.22 10.07
N LEU A 63 -1.34 2.90 10.18
CA LEU A 63 -0.33 3.78 10.78
C LEU A 63 -0.11 5.05 9.97
N ALA A 64 -0.12 4.95 8.63
CA ALA A 64 -0.01 6.09 7.71
C ALA A 64 -1.08 7.18 7.94
N LYS A 65 -2.21 6.83 8.57
CA LYS A 65 -3.33 7.74 8.84
C LYS A 65 -3.40 8.24 10.29
N GLN A 66 -2.46 7.85 11.15
CA GLN A 66 -2.43 8.32 12.53
C GLN A 66 -2.07 9.80 12.58
N ALA A 67 -2.71 10.55 13.48
CA ALA A 67 -2.55 12.00 13.57
C ALA A 67 -1.12 12.40 13.99
N ALA A 68 -0.46 11.56 14.79
CA ALA A 68 0.88 11.82 15.33
C ALA A 68 2.03 11.22 14.49
N ILE A 69 1.76 10.72 13.26
CA ILE A 69 2.81 10.21 12.37
C ILE A 69 3.71 11.34 11.88
N CYS A 70 5.03 11.15 11.96
CA CYS A 70 6.02 12.12 11.49
C CYS A 70 6.52 11.79 10.07
N ASP A 71 7.24 12.73 9.46
CA ASP A 71 7.74 12.59 8.08
C ASP A 71 8.74 11.44 7.93
N ASN A 72 9.62 11.25 8.93
CA ASN A 72 10.58 10.15 8.93
C ASN A 72 9.89 8.77 8.95
N ASP A 73 8.77 8.66 9.65
CA ASP A 73 7.96 7.45 9.68
C ASP A 73 7.30 7.18 8.32
N CYS A 74 6.83 8.23 7.65
CA CYS A 74 6.29 8.14 6.29
C CYS A 74 7.37 7.66 5.30
N LEU A 75 8.59 8.20 5.37
CA LEU A 75 9.74 7.76 4.58
C LEU A 75 10.09 6.29 4.83
N LEU A 76 10.05 5.84 6.08
CA LEU A 76 10.31 4.43 6.42
C LEU A 76 9.26 3.50 5.80
N ILE A 77 7.98 3.89 5.80
CA ILE A 77 6.92 3.12 5.15
C ILE A 77 7.16 3.04 3.64
N ILE A 78 7.43 4.19 2.98
CA ILE A 78 7.68 4.25 1.54
C ILE A 78 8.85 3.33 1.17
N LYS A 79 9.97 3.46 1.89
CA LYS A 79 11.17 2.66 1.67
C LYS A 79 10.90 1.16 1.85
N ALA A 80 10.18 0.77 2.90
CA ALA A 80 9.88 -0.63 3.18
C ALA A 80 8.98 -1.25 2.09
N ILE A 81 8.02 -0.49 1.55
CA ILE A 81 7.19 -0.97 0.43
C ILE A 81 8.04 -1.13 -0.83
N PHE A 82 8.81 -0.11 -1.21
CA PHE A 82 9.59 -0.17 -2.46
C PHE A 82 10.74 -1.19 -2.44
N SER A 83 11.33 -1.46 -1.28
CA SER A 83 12.50 -2.36 -1.19
C SER A 83 12.12 -3.84 -1.15
N ASP A 84 11.00 -4.18 -0.50
CA ASP A 84 10.70 -5.56 -0.11
C ASP A 84 9.41 -6.11 -0.75
N VAL A 85 8.68 -5.29 -1.52
CA VAL A 85 7.37 -5.67 -2.08
C VAL A 85 7.35 -5.62 -3.59
N TYR A 86 7.13 -6.78 -4.22
CA TYR A 86 6.60 -6.82 -5.58
C TYR A 86 5.07 -6.74 -5.54
N VAL A 87 4.51 -5.55 -5.76
CA VAL A 87 3.08 -5.27 -5.54
C VAL A 87 2.17 -6.22 -6.31
N GLN A 88 2.48 -6.56 -7.56
CA GLN A 88 1.65 -7.46 -8.36
C GLN A 88 1.60 -8.91 -7.86
N SER A 89 2.54 -9.33 -7.00
CA SER A 89 2.47 -10.66 -6.36
C SER A 89 1.39 -10.76 -5.28
N PHE A 90 0.87 -9.63 -4.80
CA PHE A 90 -0.11 -9.62 -3.73
C PHE A 90 -1.52 -9.95 -4.21
N PRO A 91 -2.37 -10.51 -3.33
CA PRO A 91 -3.81 -10.52 -3.52
C PRO A 91 -4.35 -9.08 -3.68
N GLN A 92 -5.48 -8.96 -4.37
CA GLN A 92 -6.11 -7.67 -4.71
C GLN A 92 -6.24 -6.72 -3.50
N ALA A 93 -6.69 -7.22 -2.35
CA ALA A 93 -6.89 -6.40 -1.15
C ALA A 93 -5.59 -5.82 -0.57
N SER A 94 -4.47 -6.55 -0.68
CA SER A 94 -3.17 -6.05 -0.24
C SER A 94 -2.60 -5.02 -1.21
N ARG A 95 -2.83 -5.19 -2.52
CA ARG A 95 -2.51 -4.14 -3.52
C ARG A 95 -3.32 -2.86 -3.28
N TYR A 96 -4.61 -3.01 -3.00
CA TYR A 96 -5.48 -1.90 -2.58
C TYR A 96 -4.88 -1.12 -1.41
N ASN A 97 -4.42 -1.82 -0.35
CA ASN A 97 -3.80 -1.16 0.80
C ASN A 97 -2.56 -0.35 0.41
N VAL A 98 -1.71 -0.86 -0.48
CA VAL A 98 -0.53 -0.13 -1.00
C VAL A 98 -0.96 1.16 -1.70
N TYR A 99 -1.93 1.09 -2.62
CA TYR A 99 -2.38 2.29 -3.34
C TYR A 99 -3.09 3.29 -2.42
N VAL A 100 -3.79 2.84 -1.37
CA VAL A 100 -4.35 3.75 -0.35
C VAL A 100 -3.24 4.47 0.40
N ILE A 101 -2.13 3.80 0.74
CA ILE A 101 -0.98 4.44 1.39
C ILE A 101 -0.39 5.51 0.46
N PHE A 102 -0.12 5.16 -0.80
CA PHE A 102 0.43 6.11 -1.77
C PHE A 102 -0.47 7.32 -2.00
N LEU A 103 -1.77 7.09 -2.20
CA LEU A 103 -2.73 8.17 -2.36
C LEU A 103 -2.78 9.05 -1.11
N HIS A 104 -2.78 8.46 0.09
CA HIS A 104 -2.78 9.22 1.33
C HIS A 104 -1.55 10.11 1.46
N PHE A 105 -0.35 9.60 1.15
CA PHE A 105 0.87 10.40 1.20
C PHE A 105 0.90 11.49 0.13
N LEU A 106 0.45 11.22 -1.10
CA LEU A 106 0.31 12.24 -2.14
C LEU A 106 -0.64 13.37 -1.73
N LEU A 107 -1.70 13.05 -0.99
CA LEU A 107 -2.72 14.03 -0.56
C LEU A 107 -2.30 14.84 0.67
N TYR A 108 -1.66 14.20 1.65
CA TYR A 108 -1.51 14.76 3.00
C TYR A 108 -0.06 14.85 3.50
N ARG A 109 0.91 14.33 2.74
CA ARG A 109 2.36 14.32 3.04
C ARG A 109 3.17 14.54 1.76
N LEU A 110 2.72 15.49 0.93
CA LEU A 110 3.29 15.72 -0.40
C LEU A 110 4.76 16.12 -0.35
N ASP A 111 5.15 16.90 0.65
CA ASP A 111 6.52 17.27 0.97
C ASP A 111 7.42 16.05 1.16
N VAL A 112 6.94 15.02 1.88
CA VAL A 112 7.64 13.75 2.04
C VAL A 112 7.78 13.03 0.70
N VAL A 113 6.71 12.98 -0.09
CA VAL A 113 6.74 12.34 -1.43
C VAL A 113 7.70 13.07 -2.36
N GLN A 114 7.73 14.41 -2.33
CA GLN A 114 8.65 15.24 -3.12
C GLN A 114 10.11 15.04 -2.71
N GLN A 115 10.37 14.79 -1.42
CA GLN A 115 11.72 14.42 -0.96
C GLN A 115 12.20 13.09 -1.56
N VAL A 116 11.30 12.13 -1.77
CA VAL A 116 11.61 10.86 -2.46
C VAL A 116 11.77 11.07 -3.97
N GLY A 117 11.01 12.00 -4.55
CA GLY A 117 11.21 12.49 -5.91
C GLY A 117 11.06 11.41 -6.98
N SER A 118 12.05 11.32 -7.87
CA SER A 118 12.08 10.38 -9.01
C SER A 118 11.87 8.93 -8.60
N ASP A 119 12.42 8.52 -7.46
CA ASP A 119 12.30 7.14 -6.99
C ASP A 119 10.84 6.79 -6.69
N PHE A 120 10.05 7.74 -6.18
CA PHE A 120 8.62 7.52 -5.97
C PHE A 120 7.90 7.30 -7.30
N VAL A 121 8.23 8.09 -8.32
CA VAL A 121 7.63 7.98 -9.66
C VAL A 121 7.94 6.61 -10.28
N CYS A 122 9.22 6.22 -10.32
CA CYS A 122 9.65 4.92 -10.85
C CYS A 122 8.95 3.76 -10.16
N ASN A 123 9.00 3.73 -8.82
CA ASN A 123 8.43 2.62 -8.06
C ASN A 123 6.90 2.59 -8.13
N PHE A 124 6.25 3.75 -8.24
CA PHE A 124 4.81 3.80 -8.45
C PHE A 124 4.41 3.22 -9.82
N ILE A 125 5.12 3.59 -10.89
CA ILE A 125 4.89 3.05 -12.24
C ILE A 125 5.04 1.52 -12.22
N GLN A 126 6.12 1.01 -11.62
CA GLN A 126 6.34 -0.43 -11.46
C GLN A 126 5.26 -1.11 -10.59
N ALA A 127 4.80 -0.45 -9.53
CA ALA A 127 3.74 -0.97 -8.69
C ALA A 127 2.39 -1.03 -9.43
N MET A 128 2.12 -0.09 -10.34
CA MET A 128 0.89 -0.03 -11.13
C MET A 128 0.89 -0.99 -12.32
N ASP A 129 2.06 -1.24 -12.92
CA ASP A 129 2.20 -2.12 -14.08
C ASP A 129 1.55 -3.49 -13.81
N GLY A 130 0.63 -3.89 -14.69
CA GLY A 130 -0.11 -5.14 -14.58
C GLY A 130 -1.33 -5.14 -13.64
N GLU A 131 -1.71 -4.02 -13.02
CA GLU A 131 -2.95 -3.95 -12.24
C GLU A 131 -4.18 -4.09 -13.15
N ARG A 132 -5.17 -4.87 -12.71
CA ARG A 132 -6.38 -5.18 -13.50
C ARG A 132 -7.68 -4.98 -12.73
N ASP A 133 -7.62 -4.90 -11.40
CA ASP A 133 -8.82 -4.74 -10.59
C ASP A 133 -9.31 -3.28 -10.65
N PRO A 134 -10.58 -3.03 -11.06
CA PRO A 134 -11.09 -1.67 -11.19
C PRO A 134 -11.03 -0.85 -9.89
N ARG A 135 -11.17 -1.48 -8.72
CA ARG A 135 -11.11 -0.78 -7.42
C ARG A 135 -9.71 -0.25 -7.15
N ASN A 136 -8.69 -1.00 -7.58
CA ASN A 136 -7.30 -0.60 -7.47
C ASN A 136 -6.96 0.44 -8.55
N LEU A 137 -7.41 0.23 -9.79
CA LEU A 137 -7.19 1.17 -10.90
C LEU A 137 -7.72 2.58 -10.61
N VAL A 138 -8.87 2.70 -9.94
CA VAL A 138 -9.38 4.00 -9.49
C VAL A 138 -8.37 4.73 -8.61
N LEU A 139 -7.76 4.03 -7.64
CA LEU A 139 -6.73 4.61 -6.78
C LEU A 139 -5.46 4.93 -7.57
N CYS A 140 -5.06 4.05 -8.50
CA CYS A 140 -3.89 4.27 -9.34
C CYS A 140 -4.04 5.55 -10.18
N PHE A 141 -5.19 5.74 -10.83
CA PHE A 141 -5.45 6.94 -11.64
C PHE A 141 -5.55 8.20 -10.79
N GLN A 142 -6.10 8.12 -9.57
CA GLN A 142 -6.06 9.23 -8.62
C GLN A 142 -4.62 9.59 -8.24
N CYS A 143 -3.78 8.60 -7.94
CA CYS A 143 -2.36 8.85 -7.67
C CYS A 143 -1.68 9.51 -8.87
N LEU A 144 -1.86 8.99 -10.08
CA LEU A 144 -1.28 9.56 -11.31
C LEU A 144 -1.71 11.01 -11.52
N GLN A 145 -2.99 11.33 -11.28
CA GLN A 145 -3.49 12.70 -11.41
C GLN A 145 -2.78 13.67 -10.44
N TYR A 146 -2.47 13.22 -9.22
CA TYR A 146 -1.71 14.04 -8.26
C TYR A 146 -0.24 14.11 -8.64
N MET A 147 0.38 12.98 -8.99
CA MET A 147 1.78 12.91 -9.35
C MET A 147 2.11 13.82 -10.54
N THR A 148 1.29 13.78 -11.60
CA THR A 148 1.47 14.63 -12.80
C THR A 148 1.36 16.13 -12.54
N LYS A 149 0.73 16.55 -11.44
CA LYS A 149 0.61 17.96 -11.05
C LYS A 149 1.73 18.44 -10.12
N HIS A 150 2.34 17.52 -9.37
CA HIS A 150 3.16 17.88 -8.21
C HIS A 150 4.59 17.31 -8.24
N LEU A 151 4.87 16.34 -9.11
CA LEU A 151 6.17 15.69 -9.27
C LEU A 151 6.71 15.87 -10.70
N GLU A 152 8.02 15.69 -10.86
CA GLU A 152 8.68 15.70 -12.16
C GLU A 152 8.46 14.36 -12.88
N ILE A 153 7.54 14.34 -13.85
CA ILE A 153 7.17 13.15 -14.61
C ILE A 153 7.82 13.08 -16.00
N GLU A 154 8.29 14.21 -16.54
CA GLU A 154 8.84 14.28 -17.91
C GLU A 154 9.88 13.20 -18.25
N PRO A 155 10.83 12.86 -17.35
CA PRO A 155 11.79 11.80 -17.62
C PRO A 155 11.19 10.39 -17.76
N TYR A 156 9.95 10.19 -17.29
CA TYR A 156 9.28 8.88 -17.17
C TYR A 156 8.01 8.79 -18.02
N LYS A 157 7.78 9.75 -18.91
CA LYS A 157 6.52 9.86 -19.66
C LYS A 157 6.25 8.67 -20.57
N GLU A 158 7.30 8.05 -21.12
CA GLU A 158 7.17 6.91 -22.03
C GLU A 158 6.77 5.66 -21.24
N GLU A 159 7.47 5.37 -20.15
CA GLU A 159 7.14 4.25 -19.26
C GLU A 159 5.75 4.41 -18.64
N LEU A 160 5.39 5.63 -18.23
CA LEU A 160 4.06 5.92 -17.73
C LEU A 160 2.99 5.71 -18.82
N PHE A 161 3.25 6.15 -20.04
CA PHE A 161 2.34 5.96 -21.16
C PHE A 161 2.15 4.48 -21.48
N GLU A 162 3.21 3.67 -21.50
CA GLU A 162 3.15 2.23 -21.73
C GLU A 162 2.25 1.52 -20.71
N VAL A 163 2.40 1.85 -19.43
CA VAL A 163 1.58 1.27 -18.35
C VAL A 163 0.12 1.71 -18.45
N VAL A 164 -0.14 2.98 -18.78
CA VAL A 164 -1.51 3.53 -18.77
C VAL A 164 -2.29 3.24 -20.05
N ALA A 165 -1.63 3.18 -21.21
CA ALA A 165 -2.29 3.04 -22.51
C ALA A 165 -3.08 1.73 -22.65
N CYS A 166 -2.66 0.67 -21.96
CA CYS A 166 -3.31 -0.64 -22.00
C CYS A 166 -4.75 -0.62 -21.41
N TYR A 167 -5.14 0.44 -20.71
CA TYR A 167 -6.47 0.62 -20.15
C TYR A 167 -7.44 1.34 -21.12
N PHE A 168 -7.07 1.58 -22.37
CA PHE A 168 -7.95 2.16 -23.38
C PHE A 168 -8.26 1.17 -24.53
N PRO A 169 -9.53 1.01 -24.97
CA PRO A 169 -10.75 1.42 -24.28
C PRO A 169 -11.13 0.41 -23.18
N MET A 170 -11.22 0.85 -21.92
CA MET A 170 -11.66 0.00 -20.82
C MET A 170 -13.14 -0.38 -20.97
N GLU A 171 -13.43 -1.60 -21.38
CA GLU A 171 -14.76 -2.20 -21.28
C GLU A 171 -14.89 -2.97 -19.95
N TYR A 172 -15.63 -2.41 -18.99
CA TYR A 172 -15.95 -3.12 -17.75
C TYR A 172 -17.27 -3.88 -17.88
N LYS A 173 -17.23 -5.20 -17.64
CA LYS A 173 -18.42 -6.05 -17.53
C LYS A 173 -18.46 -6.67 -16.12
N PRO A 174 -19.25 -6.11 -15.17
CA PRO A 174 -19.40 -6.72 -13.87
C PRO A 174 -20.08 -8.08 -14.02
N SER A 175 -19.45 -9.15 -13.52
CA SER A 175 -20.14 -10.42 -13.33
C SER A 175 -21.19 -10.22 -12.23
N ILE A 176 -22.45 -10.08 -12.66
CA ILE A 176 -23.60 -10.12 -11.77
C ILE A 176 -23.49 -11.43 -10.99
N ILE A 177 -23.44 -11.34 -9.65
CA ILE A 177 -23.68 -12.49 -8.78
C ILE A 177 -25.03 -13.05 -9.23
N GLN A 178 -25.02 -14.19 -9.93
CA GLN A 178 -26.25 -14.91 -10.27
C GLN A 178 -26.84 -15.39 -8.95
N HIS A 179 -27.74 -14.60 -8.36
CA HIS A 179 -28.71 -15.09 -7.40
C HIS A 179 -29.60 -16.09 -8.14
N ASN A 180 -29.13 -17.33 -8.24
CA ASN A 180 -29.91 -18.44 -8.75
C ASN A 180 -31.06 -18.72 -7.76
N ASN A 181 -32.26 -18.33 -8.19
CA ASN A 181 -33.52 -19.06 -8.07
C ASN A 181 -33.91 -19.59 -6.69
N VAL A 182 -34.76 -18.84 -5.99
CA VAL A 182 -35.76 -19.44 -5.08
C VAL A 182 -37.07 -19.53 -5.88
N PRO A 183 -37.57 -20.73 -6.24
CA PRO A 183 -38.91 -20.87 -6.80
C PRO A 183 -39.95 -20.66 -5.71
N ASN A 184 -41.01 -19.92 -6.06
CA ASN A 184 -42.26 -19.81 -5.29
C ASN A 184 -42.92 -21.17 -5.04
#